data_AF-A0A662A4Q3-F1
#
_entry.id   AF-A0A662A4Q3-F1
#
_cell.length_a   1.000
_cell.length_b   1.000
_cell.length_c   1.000
_cell.angle_alpha   90.00
_cell.angle_beta   90.00
_cell.angle_gamma   90.00
#
_symmetry.space_group_name_H-M   'P 1'
#
loop_
_entity.id
_entity.type
_entity.pdbx_description
1 polymer ?
#
loop_
_entity_poly.entity_id
_entity_poly.type
_entity_poly.pdbx_seq_one_letter_code
_entity_poly.pdbx_strand_id
1 'polypeptide(L)'
;MKALGQDIFMYFGLGCRSISKVFVPEGYLFDGFFDAIADFEKIRNHNKYFNNYEYYRSIYLINKVEHFDNGFLMVKNDTAYSSPPSVLYSETYFNLDELQKKLSSDSGQIQCIVGDVNKVKDAIPFGRGQYPELWDYADGVDTMAFLNGL
;
A
#
# COMPACT_ATOMS: atom_id res chain seq x y z
N MET A 1 -8.21 5.16 -9.54
CA MET A 1 -8.26 4.55 -8.19
C MET A 1 -8.47 3.03 -8.23
N LYS A 2 -9.31 2.46 -9.14
CA LYS A 2 -9.43 0.99 -9.29
C LYS A 2 -8.10 0.23 -9.42
N ALA A 3 -7.14 0.80 -10.16
CA ALA A 3 -5.80 0.23 -10.32
C ALA A 3 -5.02 0.11 -8.99
N LEU A 4 -5.15 1.09 -8.08
CA LEU A 4 -4.57 0.99 -6.73
C LEU A 4 -5.21 -0.16 -5.93
N GLY A 5 -6.51 -0.40 -6.12
CA GLY A 5 -7.17 -1.58 -5.56
C GLY A 5 -6.49 -2.89 -5.98
N GLN A 6 -6.02 -2.99 -7.24
CA GLN A 6 -5.25 -4.17 -7.68
C GLN A 6 -3.95 -4.31 -6.89
N ASP A 7 -3.22 -3.22 -6.68
CA ASP A 7 -1.95 -3.25 -5.92
C ASP A 7 -2.15 -3.62 -4.43
N ILE A 8 -3.30 -3.29 -3.86
CA ILE A 8 -3.66 -3.62 -2.47
C ILE A 8 -4.12 -5.08 -2.35
N PHE A 9 -5.01 -5.52 -3.24
CA PHE A 9 -5.73 -6.79 -3.09
C PHE A 9 -5.12 -7.98 -3.80
N MET A 10 -4.22 -7.76 -4.77
CA MET A 10 -3.59 -8.88 -5.45
C MET A 10 -2.79 -9.73 -4.47
N TYR A 11 -2.84 -11.05 -4.66
CA TYR A 11 -2.34 -12.03 -3.69
C TYR A 11 -2.89 -11.84 -2.27
N PHE A 12 -4.10 -11.27 -2.14
CA PHE A 12 -4.76 -11.00 -0.86
C PHE A 12 -3.97 -10.06 0.06
N GLY A 13 -3.15 -9.17 -0.51
CA GLY A 13 -2.27 -8.27 0.24
C GLY A 13 -1.05 -8.95 0.86
N LEU A 14 -0.74 -10.18 0.45
CA LEU A 14 0.40 -10.97 0.96
C LEU A 14 1.61 -10.98 0.02
N GLY A 15 1.53 -10.30 -1.13
CA GLY A 15 2.68 -10.11 -2.01
C GLY A 15 3.72 -9.18 -1.37
N CYS A 16 5.01 -9.39 -1.65
CA CYS A 16 6.08 -8.52 -1.13
C CYS A 16 5.90 -7.05 -1.53
N ARG A 17 5.36 -6.79 -2.73
CA ARG A 17 5.06 -5.45 -3.24
C ARG A 17 3.57 -5.05 -3.10
N SER A 18 2.89 -5.60 -2.10
CA SER A 18 1.52 -5.17 -1.81
C SER A 18 1.53 -3.79 -1.17
N ILE A 19 0.54 -2.97 -1.50
CA ILE A 19 0.46 -1.63 -0.94
C ILE A 19 -0.22 -1.67 0.42
N SER A 20 0.59 -1.43 1.45
CA SER A 20 0.21 -1.40 2.86
C SER A 20 -0.03 0.01 3.39
N LYS A 21 0.40 1.05 2.67
CA LYS A 21 0.28 2.46 3.08
C LYS A 21 -0.04 3.37 1.91
N VAL A 22 -0.86 4.38 2.15
CA VAL A 22 -1.13 5.49 1.23
C VAL A 22 -0.83 6.83 1.89
N PHE A 23 -0.29 7.75 1.09
CA PHE A 23 -0.16 9.16 1.46
C PHE A 23 -1.26 9.96 0.78
N VAL A 24 -2.01 10.76 1.53
CA VAL A 24 -3.15 11.53 1.03
C VAL A 24 -3.01 13.01 1.43
N PRO A 25 -3.56 13.97 0.66
CA PRO A 25 -3.54 15.37 1.08
C PRO A 25 -4.38 15.58 2.35
N GLU A 26 -4.11 16.65 3.09
CA GLU A 26 -4.96 17.05 4.22
C GLU A 26 -6.43 17.21 3.80
N GLY A 27 -7.35 16.70 4.61
CA GLY A 27 -8.79 16.75 4.33
C GLY A 27 -9.27 15.75 3.26
N TYR A 28 -8.45 14.79 2.84
CA TYR A 28 -8.86 13.75 1.90
C TYR A 28 -10.01 12.89 2.47
N LEU A 29 -11.06 12.71 1.66
CA LEU A 29 -12.21 11.87 1.97
C LEU A 29 -12.08 10.52 1.27
N PHE A 30 -12.23 9.43 2.03
CA PHE A 30 -12.05 8.07 1.51
C PHE A 30 -13.27 7.51 0.77
N ASP A 31 -14.41 8.19 0.76
CA ASP A 31 -15.65 7.75 0.09
C ASP A 31 -15.40 7.38 -1.37
N GLY A 32 -14.78 8.29 -2.14
CA GLY A 32 -14.48 8.05 -3.55
C GLY A 32 -13.44 6.95 -3.78
N PHE A 33 -12.55 6.72 -2.82
CA PHE A 33 -11.64 5.58 -2.86
C PHE A 33 -12.39 4.26 -2.63
N PHE A 34 -13.27 4.20 -1.63
CA PHE A 34 -14.07 3.02 -1.33
C PHE A 34 -15.01 2.65 -2.48
N ASP A 35 -15.67 3.63 -3.10
CA ASP A 35 -16.47 3.40 -4.30
C ASP A 35 -15.64 2.80 -5.44
N ALA A 36 -14.43 3.32 -5.65
CA ALA A 36 -13.55 2.86 -6.71
C ALA A 36 -13.00 1.43 -6.50
N ILE A 37 -13.01 0.92 -5.26
CA ILE A 37 -12.57 -0.43 -4.92
C ILE A 37 -13.72 -1.39 -4.63
N ALA A 38 -14.99 -0.97 -4.77
CA ALA A 38 -16.14 -1.81 -4.47
C ALA A 38 -16.15 -3.14 -5.26
N ASP A 39 -15.63 -3.16 -6.48
CA ASP A 39 -15.50 -4.38 -7.29
C ASP A 39 -14.64 -5.48 -6.63
N PHE A 40 -13.77 -5.13 -5.67
CA PHE A 40 -12.93 -6.06 -4.94
C PHE A 40 -13.63 -6.70 -3.73
N GLU A 41 -14.86 -6.32 -3.42
CA GLU A 41 -15.66 -6.84 -2.29
C GLU A 41 -15.74 -8.38 -2.25
N LYS A 42 -15.63 -9.05 -3.40
CA LYS A 42 -15.58 -10.52 -3.51
C LYS A 42 -14.41 -11.15 -2.73
N ILE A 43 -13.39 -10.37 -2.36
CA ILE A 43 -12.27 -10.83 -1.53
C ILE A 43 -12.73 -11.36 -0.15
N ARG A 44 -13.89 -10.91 0.34
CA ARG A 44 -14.52 -11.44 1.56
C ARG A 44 -14.77 -12.94 1.50
N ASN A 45 -14.97 -13.50 0.31
CA ASN A 45 -15.19 -14.94 0.13
C ASN A 45 -13.90 -15.76 0.32
N HIS A 46 -12.74 -15.12 0.43
CA HIS A 46 -11.48 -15.78 0.75
C HIS A 46 -11.30 -15.85 2.26
N ASN A 47 -11.62 -17.01 2.85
CA ASN A 47 -11.66 -17.22 4.30
C ASN A 47 -10.42 -16.70 5.05
N LYS A 48 -9.20 -16.95 4.56
CA LYS A 48 -7.98 -16.49 5.26
C LYS A 48 -7.87 -14.97 5.29
N TYR A 49 -8.27 -14.29 4.22
CA TYR A 49 -8.25 -12.83 4.15
C TYR A 49 -9.30 -12.27 5.11
N PHE A 50 -10.53 -12.76 4.98
CA PHE A 50 -11.65 -12.25 5.78
C PHE A 50 -11.47 -12.53 7.27
N ASN A 51 -10.85 -13.65 7.66
CA ASN A 51 -10.49 -13.92 9.05
C ASN A 51 -9.51 -12.87 9.61
N ASN A 52 -8.52 -12.43 8.84
CA ASN A 52 -7.62 -11.35 9.27
C ASN A 52 -8.38 -10.04 9.42
N TYR A 53 -9.24 -9.71 8.45
CA TYR A 53 -10.10 -8.53 8.53
C TYR A 53 -10.98 -8.53 9.79
N GLU A 54 -11.72 -9.61 10.08
CA GLU A 54 -12.56 -9.75 11.27
C GLU A 54 -11.75 -9.64 12.58
N TYR A 55 -10.57 -10.25 12.62
CA TYR A 55 -9.67 -10.20 13.76
C TYR A 55 -9.22 -8.76 14.05
N TYR A 56 -8.69 -8.04 13.07
CA TYR A 56 -8.22 -6.67 13.26
C TYR A 56 -9.37 -5.69 13.50
N ARG A 57 -10.53 -5.87 12.83
CA ARG A 57 -11.72 -5.07 13.11
C ARG A 57 -12.15 -5.21 14.56
N SER A 58 -12.18 -6.43 15.09
CA SER A 58 -12.51 -6.67 16.50
C SER A 58 -11.54 -5.96 17.45
N ILE A 59 -10.23 -6.04 17.18
CA ILE A 59 -9.20 -5.34 17.96
C ILE A 59 -9.41 -3.83 17.92
N TYR A 60 -9.66 -3.25 16.75
CA TYR A 60 -9.81 -1.80 16.60
C TYR A 60 -11.09 -1.28 17.26
N LEU A 61 -12.19 -2.03 17.17
CA LEU A 61 -13.45 -1.70 17.84
C LEU A 61 -13.30 -1.75 19.37
N ILE A 62 -12.69 -2.81 19.91
CA ILE A 62 -12.49 -2.96 21.37
C ILE A 62 -11.61 -1.83 21.91
N ASN A 63 -10.55 -1.49 21.19
CA ASN A 63 -9.60 -0.46 21.60
C ASN A 63 -10.02 0.97 21.21
N LYS A 64 -11.20 1.14 20.60
CA LYS A 64 -11.70 2.43 20.08
C LYS A 64 -10.68 3.14 19.18
N VAL A 65 -9.94 2.37 18.40
CA VAL A 65 -9.01 2.89 17.41
C VAL A 65 -9.84 3.50 16.29
N GLU A 66 -9.58 4.76 15.95
CA GLU A 66 -10.22 5.42 14.83
C GLU A 66 -9.72 4.81 13.50
N HIS A 67 -10.66 4.41 12.66
CA HIS A 67 -10.40 3.85 11.34
C HIS A 67 -11.64 4.01 10.45
N PHE A 68 -11.41 4.06 9.15
CA PHE A 68 -12.45 3.89 8.15
C PHE A 68 -12.61 2.40 7.85
N ASP A 69 -13.83 1.98 7.50
CA ASP A 69 -14.14 0.58 7.23
C ASP A 69 -15.22 0.50 6.14
N ASN A 70 -15.00 -0.35 5.14
CA ASN A 70 -15.96 -0.61 4.06
C ASN A 70 -16.47 -2.06 4.02
N GLY A 71 -16.23 -2.85 5.07
CA GLY A 71 -16.68 -4.24 5.14
C GLY A 71 -15.68 -5.27 4.61
N PHE A 72 -14.56 -4.85 4.03
CA PHE A 72 -13.49 -5.76 3.56
C PHE A 72 -12.09 -5.16 3.60
N LEU A 73 -11.95 -3.85 3.76
CA LEU A 73 -10.69 -3.15 3.97
C LEU A 73 -10.90 -2.09 5.05
N MET A 74 -9.98 -2.02 6.01
CA MET A 74 -9.93 -0.91 6.96
C MET A 74 -8.83 0.08 6.56
N VAL A 75 -9.07 1.37 6.74
CA VAL A 75 -8.03 2.40 6.59
C VAL A 75 -7.79 3.05 7.95
N LYS A 76 -6.54 3.01 8.43
CA LYS A 76 -6.15 3.53 9.74
C LYS A 76 -5.04 4.56 9.59
N ASN A 77 -5.16 5.70 10.26
CA ASN A 77 -4.05 6.65 10.35
C ASN A 77 -2.89 6.05 11.16
N ASP A 78 -1.73 5.90 10.52
CA ASP A 78 -0.53 5.32 11.14
C ASP A 78 0.74 5.74 10.38
N THR A 79 1.83 6.00 11.10
CA THR A 79 3.12 6.40 10.52
C THR A 79 3.97 5.21 10.06
N ALA A 80 3.68 3.99 10.51
CA ALA A 80 4.40 2.80 10.06
C ALA A 80 4.18 2.53 8.56
N TYR A 81 5.12 1.83 7.93
CA TYR A 81 5.05 1.42 6.52
C TYR A 81 4.38 0.06 6.32
N SER A 82 4.51 -0.83 7.30
CA SER A 82 3.92 -2.17 7.25
C SER A 82 2.61 -2.21 8.03
N SER A 83 1.52 -2.48 7.32
CA SER A 83 0.20 -2.67 7.90
C SER A 83 -0.12 -4.15 8.04
N PRO A 84 -1.01 -4.52 8.97
CA PRO A 84 -1.56 -5.86 9.00
C PRO A 84 -2.37 -6.19 7.74
N PRO A 85 -2.56 -7.48 7.42
CA PRO A 85 -3.43 -7.89 6.32
C PRO A 85 -4.85 -7.31 6.47
N SER A 86 -5.43 -6.84 5.37
CA SER A 86 -6.76 -6.20 5.33
C SER A 86 -6.86 -4.83 6.02
N VAL A 87 -5.72 -4.27 6.43
CA VAL A 87 -5.62 -2.89 6.92
C VAL A 87 -4.70 -2.13 5.97
N LEU A 88 -5.12 -0.93 5.58
CA LEU A 88 -4.31 0.03 4.83
C LEU A 88 -3.97 1.20 5.76
N TYR A 89 -2.69 1.53 5.88
CA TYR A 89 -2.31 2.71 6.63
C TYR A 89 -2.45 3.96 5.79
N SER A 90 -2.89 5.05 6.41
CA SER A 90 -2.96 6.37 5.81
C SER A 90 -2.10 7.36 6.59
N GLU A 91 -1.46 8.26 5.86
CA GLU A 91 -0.76 9.40 6.44
C GLU A 91 -1.00 10.63 5.57
N THR A 92 -1.27 11.77 6.19
CA THR A 92 -1.53 13.01 5.46
C THR A 92 -0.23 13.72 5.12
N TYR A 93 -0.18 14.37 3.96
CA TYR A 93 0.92 15.27 3.58
C TYR A 93 0.40 16.66 3.20
N PHE A 94 1.20 17.69 3.46
CA PHE A 94 0.86 19.07 3.15
C PHE A 94 1.30 19.48 1.73
N ASN A 95 2.52 19.11 1.33
CA ASN A 95 3.04 19.34 -0.02
C ASN A 95 3.85 18.13 -0.52
N LEU A 96 3.99 18.04 -1.85
CA LEU A 96 4.69 16.91 -2.49
C LEU A 96 6.20 16.92 -2.22
N ASP A 97 6.81 18.09 -2.04
CA ASP A 97 8.25 18.20 -1.79
C ASP A 97 8.65 17.57 -0.45
N GLU A 98 7.84 17.77 0.60
CA GLU A 98 8.01 17.15 1.91
C GLU A 98 7.78 15.64 1.86
N LEU A 99 6.73 15.21 1.16
CA LEU A 99 6.48 13.80 0.94
C LEU A 99 7.67 13.13 0.25
N GLN A 100 8.22 13.76 -0.79
CA GLN A 100 9.36 13.23 -1.52
C GLN A 100 10.64 13.15 -0.66
N LYS A 101 10.89 14.15 0.19
CA LYS A 101 11.99 14.11 1.17
C LYS A 101 11.81 12.96 2.15
N LYS A 102 10.59 12.76 2.66
CA LYS A 102 10.26 11.66 3.57
C LYS A 102 10.49 10.30 2.91
N LEU A 103 9.93 10.08 1.71
CA LEU A 103 10.10 8.84 0.96
C LEU A 103 11.58 8.55 0.64
N SER A 104 12.36 9.59 0.33
CA SER A 104 13.80 9.44 0.08
C SER A 104 14.57 9.06 1.36
N SER A 105 14.22 9.67 2.50
CA SER A 105 14.82 9.37 3.80
C SER A 105 14.47 7.97 4.30
N ASP A 106 13.26 7.51 3.99
CA ASP A 106 12.73 6.21 4.43
C ASP A 106 12.93 5.11 3.38
N SER A 107 13.77 5.34 2.35
CA SER A 107 13.93 4.41 1.21
C SER A 107 14.32 2.99 1.64
N GLY A 108 15.11 2.83 2.69
CA GLY A 108 15.48 1.51 3.24
C GLY A 108 14.32 0.72 3.86
N GLN A 109 13.16 1.34 4.06
CA GLN A 109 11.94 0.69 4.56
C GLN A 109 10.90 0.46 3.45
N ILE A 110 11.14 0.98 2.25
CA ILE A 110 10.17 1.02 1.16
C ILE A 110 10.65 0.15 0.01
N GLN A 111 9.87 -0.87 -0.35
CA GLN A 111 10.21 -1.76 -1.45
C GLN A 111 9.77 -1.24 -2.81
N CYS A 112 8.67 -0.48 -2.86
CA CYS A 112 8.18 0.15 -4.07
C CYS A 112 7.24 1.32 -3.71
N ILE A 113 7.10 2.26 -4.64
CA ILE A 113 6.19 3.40 -4.52
C ILE A 113 5.26 3.36 -5.72
N VAL A 114 3.94 3.28 -5.52
CA VAL A 114 2.96 3.44 -6.61
C VAL A 114 2.41 4.86 -6.62
N GLY A 115 2.29 5.47 -7.79
CA GLY A 115 1.84 6.85 -7.88
C GLY A 115 1.82 7.44 -9.29
N ASP A 116 1.60 8.76 -9.36
CA ASP A 116 1.78 9.53 -10.59
C ASP A 116 3.28 9.69 -10.85
N VAL A 117 3.78 8.97 -11.85
CA VAL A 117 5.20 8.92 -12.25
C VAL A 117 5.78 10.29 -12.63
N ASN A 118 4.93 11.26 -12.95
CA ASN A 118 5.37 12.63 -13.27
C ASN A 118 5.55 13.50 -12.02
N LYS A 119 5.00 13.07 -10.87
CA LYS A 119 4.96 13.84 -9.62
C LYS A 119 5.83 13.25 -8.53
N VAL A 120 5.98 11.93 -8.51
CA VAL A 120 6.73 11.21 -7.49
C VAL A 120 7.87 10.48 -8.16
N LYS A 121 9.10 10.81 -7.77
CA LYS A 121 10.31 10.14 -8.27
C LYS A 121 10.31 8.67 -7.86
N ASP A 122 10.79 7.81 -8.75
CA ASP A 122 10.89 6.36 -8.56
C ASP A 122 9.52 5.67 -8.33
N ALA A 123 8.42 6.39 -8.61
CA ALA A 123 7.09 5.82 -8.57
C ALA A 123 6.83 4.99 -9.82
N ILE A 124 6.15 3.86 -9.62
CA ILE A 124 5.57 3.04 -10.67
C ILE A 124 4.08 3.37 -10.83
N PRO A 125 3.49 3.20 -12.03
CA PRO A 125 2.08 3.44 -12.23
C PRO A 125 1.19 2.55 -11.35
N PHE A 126 0.02 3.06 -10.96
CA PHE A 126 -0.99 2.23 -10.27
C PHE A 126 -1.35 0.97 -11.07
N GLY A 127 -1.57 -0.13 -10.36
CA GLY A 127 -1.83 -1.46 -10.91
C GLY A 127 -0.55 -2.22 -11.32
N ARG A 128 0.64 -1.64 -11.09
CA ARG A 128 1.94 -2.24 -11.46
C ARG A 128 2.78 -2.69 -10.28
N GLY A 129 2.32 -2.53 -9.03
CA GLY A 129 3.08 -2.85 -7.82
C GLY A 129 3.71 -4.24 -7.84
N GLN A 130 2.95 -5.21 -8.34
CA GLN A 130 3.29 -6.63 -8.32
C GLN A 130 3.84 -7.16 -9.66
N TYR A 131 4.17 -6.28 -10.60
CA TYR A 131 4.74 -6.63 -11.89
C TYR A 131 6.15 -6.04 -11.99
N PRO A 132 7.14 -6.60 -11.26
CA PRO A 132 8.52 -6.14 -11.32
C PRO A 132 9.07 -6.29 -12.75
N GLU A 133 9.72 -5.25 -13.24
CA GLU A 133 10.52 -5.36 -14.46
C GLU A 133 11.86 -6.04 -14.15
N LEU A 134 12.54 -6.53 -15.21
CA LEU A 134 13.80 -7.29 -15.10
C LEU A 134 14.92 -6.54 -14.36
N TRP A 135 14.88 -5.21 -14.33
CA TRP A 135 15.87 -4.35 -13.67
C TRP A 135 15.42 -3.80 -12.31
N ASP A 136 14.23 -4.17 -11.82
CA ASP A 136 13.70 -3.72 -10.51
C ASP A 136 14.31 -4.53 -9.35
N TYR A 137 15.63 -4.55 -9.25
CA TYR A 137 16.35 -5.22 -8.16
C TYR A 137 16.16 -4.44 -6.85
N ALA A 138 15.83 -5.17 -5.78
CA ALA A 138 15.48 -4.60 -4.46
C ALA A 138 16.56 -3.71 -3.84
N ASP A 139 17.82 -3.88 -4.25
CA ASP A 139 18.98 -3.21 -3.66
C ASP A 139 19.69 -2.25 -4.63
N GLY A 140 19.19 -2.08 -5.86
CA GLY A 140 19.88 -1.34 -6.93
C GLY A 140 21.22 -1.95 -7.35
N VAL A 141 21.57 -3.13 -6.84
CA VAL A 141 22.78 -3.89 -7.20
C VAL A 141 22.45 -4.78 -8.38
N ASP A 142 23.12 -4.52 -9.51
CA ASP A 142 23.08 -5.38 -10.69
C ASP A 142 23.61 -6.77 -10.31
N THR A 143 22.69 -7.74 -10.19
CA THR A 143 23.01 -9.10 -9.78
C THR A 143 23.92 -9.79 -10.81
N MET A 144 23.90 -9.35 -12.08
CA MET A 144 24.83 -9.84 -13.11
C MET A 144 26.23 -9.28 -12.91
N ALA A 145 26.37 -8.04 -12.41
CA ALA A 145 27.68 -7.49 -12.04
C ALA A 145 28.29 -8.22 -10.84
N PHE A 146 27.47 -8.62 -9.86
CA PHE A 146 27.92 -9.44 -8.73
C PHE A 146 28.39 -10.83 -9.19
N LEU A 147 27.64 -11.50 -10.06
CA LEU A 147 27.97 -12.85 -10.54
C LEU A 147 29.17 -12.88 -11.50
N ASN A 148 29.42 -11.81 -12.27
CA ASN A 148 30.60 -11.71 -13.16
C ASN A 148 31.91 -11.39 -12.40
N GLY A 149 31.85 -11.12 -11.09
CA GLY A 149 33.01 -10.87 -10.24
C GLY A 149 33.47 -12.08 -9.41
N LEU A 150 32.85 -13.24 -9.58
CA LEU A 150 33.19 -14.51 -8.93
C LEU A 150 34.19 -15.34 -9.74
#